data_AF-A0A9W7H6I9-F1
#
_entry.id   AF-A0A9W7H6I9-F1
#
_cell.length_a   1.000
_cell.length_b   1.000
_cell.length_c   1.000
_cell.angle_alpha   90.00
_cell.angle_beta   90.00
_cell.angle_gamma   90.00
#
_symmetry.space_group_name_H-M   'P 1'
#
loop_
_entity.id
_entity.type
_entity.pdbx_description
1 polymer ?
#
loop_
_entity_poly.entity_id
_entity_poly.type
_entity_poly.pdbx_seq_one_letter_code
_entity_poly.pdbx_strand_id
1 'polypeptide(L)'
;MRLSPSNGASQPFGSGEVLHRQSIAKSLVAFYQKYVDEQSKKEIKDILVRYDRTLLVADPRWCEPKKFGGRGARAMFQKSYR
;
A
#
# COMPACT_ATOMS: atom_id res chain seq x y z
N MET A 1 -15.25 -16.82 -25.87
CA MET A 1 -14.29 -15.73 -25.61
C MET A 1 -14.82 -14.91 -24.44
N ARG A 2 -14.34 -15.13 -23.21
CA ARG A 2 -14.71 -14.24 -22.09
C ARG A 2 -13.82 -13.01 -22.18
N LEU A 3 -14.42 -11.87 -22.54
CA LEU A 3 -13.78 -10.57 -22.43
C LEU A 3 -13.49 -10.33 -20.95
N SER A 4 -12.22 -10.42 -20.56
CA SER A 4 -11.78 -10.02 -19.24
C SER A 4 -12.12 -8.54 -19.05
N PRO A 5 -12.78 -8.14 -17.95
CA PRO A 5 -13.10 -6.75 -17.71
C PRO A 5 -11.80 -5.94 -17.71
N SER A 6 -11.75 -4.89 -18.53
CA SER A 6 -10.72 -3.86 -18.54
C SER A 6 -10.84 -2.98 -17.30
N ASN A 7 -10.74 -3.57 -16.11
CA ASN A 7 -10.79 -2.82 -14.87
C ASN A 7 -9.36 -2.36 -14.54
N GLY A 8 -9.05 -1.13 -14.95
CA GLY A 8 -7.88 -0.37 -14.50
C GLY A 8 -7.94 0.01 -13.03
N ALA A 9 -8.44 -0.88 -12.16
CA ALA A 9 -8.39 -0.72 -10.72
C ALA A 9 -7.12 -1.41 -10.22
N SER A 10 -6.03 -0.65 -10.14
CA SER A 10 -4.83 -1.06 -9.41
C SER A 10 -5.21 -1.25 -7.95
N GLN A 11 -5.47 -2.49 -7.53
CA GLN A 11 -5.69 -2.77 -6.12
C GLN A 11 -4.40 -2.47 -5.33
N PRO A 12 -4.50 -1.82 -4.16
CA PRO A 12 -3.34 -1.67 -3.29
C PRO A 12 -2.86 -3.06 -2.86
N PHE A 13 -1.55 -3.31 -2.95
CA PHE A 13 -0.94 -4.61 -2.62
C PHE A 13 -0.94 -4.94 -1.10
N GLY A 14 -1.61 -4.13 -0.27
CA GLY A 14 -1.67 -4.32 1.17
C GLY A 14 -2.80 -5.25 1.57
N SER A 15 -2.49 -6.29 2.35
CA SER A 15 -3.49 -7.06 3.09
C SER A 15 -4.29 -6.10 3.98
N GLY A 16 -5.61 -6.28 4.05
CA GLY A 16 -6.50 -5.37 4.78
C GLY A 16 -6.09 -5.14 6.25
N GLU A 17 -5.42 -6.12 6.86
CA GLU A 17 -4.88 -6.02 8.23
C GLU A 17 -3.85 -4.90 8.41
N VAL A 18 -2.98 -4.65 7.42
CA VAL A 18 -1.94 -3.61 7.52
C VAL A 18 -2.56 -2.23 7.52
N LEU A 19 -3.68 -2.04 6.81
CA LEU A 19 -4.41 -0.77 6.76
C LEU A 19 -5.01 -0.41 8.13
N HIS A 20 -5.48 -1.39 8.89
CA HIS A 20 -5.99 -1.18 10.25
C HIS A 20 -4.88 -0.74 11.21
N ARG A 21 -3.69 -1.32 11.11
CA ARG A 21 -2.55 -0.92 11.95
C ARG A 21 -2.08 0.49 11.62
N GLN A 22 -2.00 0.82 10.32
CA GLN A 22 -1.64 2.15 9.85
C GLN A 22 -2.65 3.22 10.28
N SER A 23 -3.95 2.93 10.23
CA SER A 23 -4.98 3.91 10.59
C SER A 23 -4.92 4.29 12.08
N ILE A 24 -4.74 3.31 12.96
CA ILE A 24 -4.60 3.53 14.42
C ILE A 24 -3.31 4.31 14.73
N ALA A 25 -2.18 3.94 14.13
CA ALA A 25 -0.92 4.64 14.35
C ALA A 25 -0.97 6.10 13.88
N LYS A 26 -1.56 6.36 12.71
CA LYS A 26 -1.71 7.72 12.16
C LYS A 26 -2.68 8.56 12.98
N SER A 27 -3.78 7.98 13.46
CA SER A 27 -4.78 8.71 14.26
C SER A 27 -4.21 9.15 15.61
N LEU A 28 -3.40 8.30 16.27
CA LEU A 28 -2.72 8.65 17.51
C LEU A 28 -1.78 9.84 17.31
N VAL A 29 -0.88 9.79 16.33
CA VAL A 29 0.05 10.90 16.07
C VAL A 29 -0.70 12.20 15.74
N ALA A 30 -1.80 12.12 14.98
CA ALA A 30 -2.63 13.29 14.66
C ALA A 30 -3.37 13.87 15.88
N PHE A 31 -3.75 13.04 16.85
CA PHE A 31 -4.38 13.51 18.08
C PHE A 31 -3.42 14.33 18.93
N TYR A 32 -2.21 13.81 19.19
CA TYR A 32 -1.18 14.51 19.96
C TYR A 32 -0.72 15.80 19.28
N GLN A 33 -0.67 15.82 17.95
CA GLN A 33 -0.39 17.01 17.15
C GLN A 33 -1.36 18.17 17.41
N LYS A 34 -2.64 17.87 17.67
CA LYS A 34 -3.70 18.89 17.74
C LYS A 34 -4.05 19.30 19.17
N TYR A 35 -3.97 18.37 20.13
CA TYR A 35 -4.58 18.53 21.45
C TYR A 35 -3.63 18.51 22.64
N VAL A 36 -2.36 18.12 22.45
CA VAL A 36 -1.43 17.91 23.58
C VAL A 36 -0.19 18.80 23.42
N ASP A 37 0.90 18.28 22.87
CA ASP A 37 2.17 19.00 22.72
C ASP A 37 3.09 18.30 21.71
N GLU A 38 4.05 19.06 21.17
CA GLU A 38 4.99 18.57 20.16
C GLU A 38 6.04 17.58 20.71
N GLN A 39 6.35 17.66 22.00
CA GLN A 39 7.36 16.82 22.63
C GLN A 39 6.84 15.38 22.78
N SER A 40 5.66 15.22 23.37
CA SER A 40 4.93 13.96 23.49
C SER A 40 4.67 13.31 22.13
N LYS A 41 4.30 14.12 21.12
CA LYS A 41 4.14 13.64 19.73
C LYS A 41 5.44 13.03 19.19
N LYS A 42 6.57 13.71 19.41
CA LYS A 42 7.87 13.26 18.90
C LYS A 42 8.30 11.94 19.55
N GLU A 43 8.11 11.81 20.86
CA GLU A 43 8.39 10.58 21.60
C GLU A 43 7.55 9.40 21.08
N ILE A 44 6.24 9.58 20.92
CA ILE A 44 5.35 8.54 20.38
C ILE A 44 5.74 8.17 18.94
N LYS A 45 6.06 9.17 18.12
CA LYS A 45 6.50 8.94 16.74
C LYS A 45 7.80 8.15 16.70
N ASP A 46 8.77 8.47 17.55
CA ASP A 46 10.05 7.77 17.62
C ASP A 46 9.88 6.32 18.09
N ILE A 47 8.99 6.06 19.06
CA ILE A 47 8.63 4.70 19.49
C ILE A 47 8.02 3.91 18.32
N LEU A 48 7.05 4.49 17.61
CA LEU A 48 6.39 3.83 16.47
C LEU A 48 7.38 3.55 15.32
N VAL A 49 8.26 4.50 15.02
CA VAL A 49 9.29 4.35 13.97
C VAL A 49 10.33 3.29 14.35
N ARG A 50 10.69 3.18 15.63
CA ARG A 50 11.62 2.15 16.13
C ARG A 50 11.01 0.76 16.08
N TYR A 51 9.69 0.65 16.31
CA TYR A 51 8.98 -0.62 16.20
C TYR A 51 8.81 -1.04 14.73
N ASP A 52 8.11 -0.22 13.93
CA ASP A 52 7.86 -0.49 12.52
C ASP A 52 7.56 0.80 11.74
N ARG A 53 8.41 1.09 10.76
CA ARG A 53 8.30 2.30 9.90
C ARG A 53 7.05 2.29 9.02
N THR A 54 6.54 1.11 8.65
CA THR A 54 5.40 0.97 7.74
C THR A 54 4.06 1.35 8.38
N LEU A 55 4.03 1.58 9.70
CA LEU A 55 2.85 2.07 10.42
C LEU A 55 2.51 3.52 10.08
N LEU A 56 3.53 4.35 9.83
CA LEU A 56 3.35 5.79 9.55
C LEU A 56 3.35 6.11 8.06
N VAL A 57 4.13 5.38 7.27
CA VAL A 57 4.26 5.60 5.82
C VAL A 57 3.63 4.45 5.06
N ALA A 58 2.76 4.76 4.11
CA ALA A 58 2.16 3.75 3.24
C ALA A 58 3.20 3.19 2.27
N ASP A 59 3.08 1.90 1.96
CA ASP A 59 3.91 1.27 0.93
C ASP A 59 3.47 1.77 -0.46
N PRO A 60 4.37 2.34 -1.29
CA PRO A 60 4.02 2.84 -2.61
C PRO A 60 3.77 1.75 -3.65
N ARG A 61 3.98 0.46 -3.32
CA ARG A 61 3.83 -0.66 -4.24
C ARG A 61 2.38 -0.84 -4.69
N TRP A 62 2.14 -0.71 -6.00
CA TRP A 62 0.84 -0.92 -6.64
C TRP A 62 0.93 -2.00 -7.72
N CYS A 63 -0.18 -2.73 -7.94
CA CYS A 63 -0.28 -3.69 -9.03
C CYS A 63 -0.18 -2.97 -10.38
N GLU A 64 0.84 -3.33 -11.17
CA GLU A 64 0.96 -2.82 -12.53
C GLU A 64 -0.25 -3.24 -13.38
N PRO A 65 -0.80 -2.32 -14.20
CA PRO A 65 -1.96 -2.63 -15.03
C PRO A 65 -1.60 -3.68 -16.09
N LYS A 66 -2.56 -4.56 -16.38
CA LYS A 66 -2.41 -5.60 -17.40
C LYS A 66 -2.29 -4.99 -18.80
N LYS A 67 -1.21 -5.33 -19.53
CA LYS A 67 -1.04 -5.00 -20.96
C LYS A 67 -1.57 -6.13 -21.85
N PHE A 68 -1.95 -5.85 -23.10
CA PHE A 68 -2.43 -6.89 -24.03
C PHE A 68 -1.33 -7.92 -24.35
N GLY A 69 -1.70 -9.07 -24.92
CA GLY A 69 -0.72 -10.04 -25.44
C GLY A 69 -0.13 -11.01 -24.41
N GLY A 70 -0.80 -11.23 -23.27
CA GLY A 70 -0.48 -12.32 -22.34
C GLY A 70 -1.43 -12.36 -21.15
N ARG A 71 -1.09 -13.07 -20.07
CA ARG A 71 -1.98 -13.24 -18.90
C ARG A 71 -1.75 -12.25 -17.75
N GLY A 72 -0.54 -11.76 -17.55
CA GLY A 72 -0.17 -10.85 -16.44
C GLY A 72 0.43 -9.53 -16.91
N ALA A 73 0.63 -8.55 -16.02
CA ALA A 73 1.17 -7.23 -16.38
C ALA A 73 2.43 -7.31 -17.26
N ARG A 74 3.32 -8.27 -16.95
CA ARG A 74 4.59 -8.52 -17.67
C ARG A 74 4.62 -9.81 -18.49
N ALA A 75 3.73 -10.76 -18.21
CA ALA A 75 3.71 -12.05 -18.91
C ALA A 75 3.12 -11.88 -20.31
N MET A 76 3.88 -12.30 -21.33
CA MET A 76 3.45 -12.37 -22.73
C MET A 76 3.13 -13.82 -23.14
N PHE A 77 2.27 -14.00 -24.14
CA PHE A 77 2.03 -15.32 -24.72
C PHE A 77 3.28 -15.81 -25.46
N GLN A 78 3.63 -17.08 -25.25
CA GLN A 78 4.77 -17.70 -25.90
C GLN A 78 4.52 -17.77 -27.41
N LYS A 79 5.54 -17.37 -28.20
CA LYS A 79 5.52 -17.51 -29.65
C LYS A 79 6.20 -18.81 -30.06
N SER A 80 5.62 -19.51 -31.03
CA SER A 80 6.23 -20.65 -31.71
C SER A 80 6.58 -20.23 -33.13
N TYR A 81 7.86 -20.05 -33.43
CA TYR A 81 8.35 -19.87 -34.79
C TYR A 81 8.94 -21.21 -35.23
N ARG A 82 8.12 -21.98 -35.93
CA ARG A 82 8.51 -23.12 -36.72
C ARG A 82 7.86 -22.96 -38.08
#